data_AF-A0AAX4FSF5-F1
#
_entry.id   AF-A0AAX4FSF5-F1
#
_cell.length_a   1.000
_cell.length_b   1.000
_cell.length_c   1.000
_cell.angle_alpha   90.00
_cell.angle_beta   90.00
_cell.angle_gamma   90.00
#
_symmetry.space_group_name_H-M   'P 1'
#
loop_
_entity.id
_entity.type
_entity.pdbx_description
1 polymer ?
#
loop_
_entity_poly.entity_id
_entity_poly.type
_entity_poly.pdbx_seq_one_letter_code
_entity_poly.pdbx_strand_id
1 'polypeptide(L)'
;MDGVTLYLYEDVDLVAEEEKTLYRLLEEGVIDRETLNKRLKRAGRILIVSSLAAEPREVYDLYKSRSLVEEHNACVQEFNPGG
;
A
#
# COMPACT_ATOMS: atom_id res chain seq x y z
N MET A 1 21.16 -13.40 11.27
CA MET A 1 20.19 -12.34 10.94
C MET A 1 18.97 -12.70 11.74
N ASP A 2 18.91 -12.24 12.98
CA ASP A 2 18.04 -12.85 13.99
C ASP A 2 17.10 -11.77 14.51
N GLY A 3 15.80 -11.95 14.26
CA GLY A 3 14.74 -11.13 14.84
C GLY A 3 13.87 -10.32 13.87
N VAL A 4 13.88 -10.60 12.56
CA VAL A 4 12.91 -10.00 11.62
C VAL A 4 12.08 -11.08 10.91
N THR A 5 10.78 -10.87 10.88
CA THR A 5 9.78 -11.72 10.21
C THR A 5 9.18 -10.96 9.04
N LEU A 6 9.02 -11.67 7.93
CA LEU A 6 8.40 -11.16 6.71
C LEU A 6 6.95 -11.63 6.64
N TYR A 7 6.02 -10.69 6.55
CA TYR A 7 4.60 -10.96 6.42
C TYR A 7 4.12 -10.52 5.04
N LEU A 8 3.45 -11.41 4.32
CA LEU A 8 2.84 -11.13 3.02
C LEU A 8 1.31 -11.17 3.18
N TYR A 9 0.67 -10.08 2.79
CA TYR A 9 -0.79 -9.95 2.79
C TYR A 9 -1.30 -9.67 1.37
N GLU A 10 -2.55 -10.06 1.15
CA GLU A 10 -3.29 -9.73 -0.07
C GLU A 10 -4.51 -8.89 0.34
N ASP A 11 -4.64 -7.70 -0.25
CA ASP A 11 -5.74 -6.76 -0.02
C ASP A 11 -6.48 -6.55 -1.34
N VAL A 12 -7.73 -7.01 -1.39
CA VAL A 12 -8.57 -7.01 -2.61
C VAL A 12 -8.99 -5.59 -3.00
N ASP A 13 -9.24 -4.71 -2.03
CA ASP A 13 -9.60 -3.32 -2.31
C ASP A 13 -8.40 -2.58 -2.89
N LEU A 14 -7.20 -2.87 -2.38
CA LEU A 14 -5.95 -2.33 -2.91
C LEU A 14 -5.69 -2.77 -4.35
N VAL A 15 -6.05 -4.01 -4.72
CA VAL A 15 -5.93 -4.47 -6.12
C VAL A 15 -6.66 -3.51 -7.04
N ALA A 16 -7.94 -3.22 -6.79
CA ALA A 16 -8.76 -2.41 -7.68
C ALA A 16 -8.21 -0.99 -7.87
N GLU A 17 -7.77 -0.35 -6.77
CA GLU A 17 -7.21 1.00 -6.81
C GLU A 17 -5.85 1.06 -7.53
N GLU A 18 -4.99 0.06 -7.30
CA GLU A 18 -3.71 -0.06 -8.01
C GLU A 18 -3.91 -0.37 -9.49
N GLU A 19 -4.83 -1.26 -9.84
CA GLU A 19 -5.18 -1.58 -11.23
C GLU A 19 -5.61 -0.33 -11.99
N LYS A 20 -6.54 0.45 -11.41
CA LYS A 20 -7.00 1.72 -11.99
C LYS A 20 -5.85 2.71 -12.20
N THR A 21 -4.97 2.82 -11.22
CA THR A 21 -3.78 3.68 -11.32
C THR A 21 -2.82 3.22 -12.40
N LEU A 22 -2.58 1.91 -12.50
CA LEU A 22 -1.69 1.32 -13.50
C LEU A 22 -2.22 1.48 -14.92
N TYR A 23 -3.52 1.32 -15.15
CA TYR A 23 -4.12 1.60 -16.45
C TYR A 23 -4.01 3.07 -16.83
N ARG A 24 -4.23 4.00 -15.88
CA ARG A 24 -4.02 5.43 -16.12
C ARG A 24 -2.56 5.73 -16.52
N LEU A 25 -1.58 5.15 -15.84
CA LEU A 25 -0.17 5.31 -16.18
C LEU A 25 0.19 4.73 -17.56
N LEU A 26 -0.49 3.67 -18.00
CA LEU A 26 -0.34 3.15 -19.36
C LEU A 26 -0.91 4.14 -20.38
N GLU A 27 -2.11 4.69 -20.13
CA GLU A 27 -2.74 5.68 -21.01
C GLU A 27 -1.92 6.97 -21.13
N GLU A 28 -1.30 7.40 -20.03
CA GLU A 28 -0.38 8.55 -19.98
C GLU A 28 0.98 8.24 -20.63
N GLY A 29 1.24 7.00 -21.03
CA GLY A 29 2.51 6.57 -21.64
C GLY A 29 3.69 6.52 -20.66
N VAL A 30 3.43 6.59 -19.35
CA VAL A 30 4.45 6.52 -18.28
C VAL A 30 5.01 5.11 -18.15
N ILE A 31 4.18 4.10 -18.39
CA ILE A 31 4.58 2.69 -18.40
C ILE A 31 4.15 2.00 -19.70
N ASP A 32 4.90 0.99 -20.11
CA ASP A 32 4.52 0.12 -21.22
C ASP A 32 3.63 -1.05 -20.77
N ARG A 33 3.10 -1.78 -21.76
CA ARG A 33 2.22 -2.93 -21.52
C ARG A 33 2.92 -4.09 -20.81
N GLU A 34 4.22 -4.25 -20.98
CA GLU A 34 4.99 -5.29 -20.28
C GLU A 34 5.10 -4.96 -18.79
N THR A 35 5.40 -3.70 -18.48
CA THR A 35 5.50 -3.14 -17.13
C THR A 35 4.16 -3.18 -16.43
N LEU A 36 3.07 -2.83 -17.12
CA LEU A 36 1.71 -3.00 -16.62
C LEU A 36 1.46 -4.44 -16.18
N ASN A 37 1.66 -5.42 -17.06
CA ASN A 37 1.44 -6.83 -16.74
C ASN A 37 2.29 -7.33 -15.56
N LYS A 38 3.55 -6.87 -15.45
CA LYS A 38 4.42 -7.21 -14.30
C LYS A 38 3.96 -6.58 -13.00
N ARG A 39 3.33 -5.40 -13.04
CA ARG A 39 2.81 -4.70 -11.85
C ARG A 39 1.46 -5.26 -11.44
N LEU A 40 0.55 -5.54 -12.37
CA LEU A 40 -0.74 -6.21 -12.11
C LEU A 40 -0.57 -7.54 -11.37
N LYS A 41 0.43 -8.36 -11.74
CA LYS A 41 0.75 -9.63 -11.04
C LYS A 41 1.12 -9.47 -9.56
N ARG A 42 1.45 -8.25 -9.13
CA ARG A 42 1.87 -7.90 -7.77
C ARG A 42 0.89 -6.95 -7.10
N ALA A 43 -0.15 -6.51 -7.78
CA ALA A 43 -1.16 -5.62 -7.22
C ALA A 43 -1.84 -6.28 -6.02
N GLY A 44 -2.20 -5.47 -5.02
CA GLY A 44 -2.79 -5.90 -3.77
C GLY A 44 -1.87 -6.66 -2.83
N ARG A 45 -0.58 -6.86 -3.18
CA ARG A 45 0.37 -7.55 -2.31
C ARG A 45 1.10 -6.57 -1.41
N ILE A 46 0.90 -6.73 -0.10
CA ILE A 46 1.56 -5.90 0.92
C ILE A 46 2.60 -6.76 1.62
N LEU A 47 3.85 -6.29 1.58
CA LEU A 47 4.97 -6.95 2.25
C LEU A 47 5.40 -6.13 3.46
N ILE A 48 5.25 -6.69 4.66
CA ILE A 48 5.61 -6.05 5.92
C ILE A 48 6.82 -6.78 6.51
N VAL A 49 7.92 -6.05 6.69
CA VAL A 49 9.07 -6.51 7.48
C VAL A 49 8.87 -6.01 8.90
N SER A 50 8.77 -6.93 9.86
CA SER A 50 8.58 -6.58 11.26
C SER A 50 9.58 -7.31 12.14
N SER A 51 10.19 -6.58 13.07
CA SER A 51 11.01 -7.17 14.14
C SER A 51 10.19 -7.56 15.38
N LEU A 52 8.86 -7.39 15.32
CA LEU A 52 7.96 -7.77 16.40
C LEU A 52 7.68 -9.27 16.33
N ALA A 53 7.87 -9.95 17.46
CA ALA A 53 7.32 -11.28 17.67
C ALA A 53 5.83 -11.13 18.04
N ALA A 54 5.00 -10.87 17.02
CA ALA A 54 3.55 -10.69 17.16
C ALA A 54 2.82 -11.53 16.11
N GLU A 55 1.53 -11.79 16.34
CA GLU A 55 0.73 -12.56 15.40
C GLU A 55 0.56 -11.78 14.08
N PRO A 56 0.48 -12.48 12.92
CA PRO A 56 0.30 -11.84 11.62
C PRO A 56 -0.87 -10.84 11.57
N ARG A 57 -1.94 -11.09 12.30
CA ARG A 57 -3.09 -10.17 12.36
C ARG A 57 -2.75 -8.86 13.07
N GLU A 58 -2.03 -8.93 14.19
CA GLU A 58 -1.61 -7.75 14.95
C GLU A 58 -0.67 -6.86 14.13
N VAL A 59 0.25 -7.48 13.38
CA VAL A 59 1.16 -6.75 12.47
C VAL A 59 0.38 -6.04 11.36
N TYR A 60 -0.68 -6.66 10.83
CA TYR A 60 -1.54 -6.05 9.82
C TYR A 60 -2.41 -4.92 10.38
N ASP A 61 -2.99 -5.11 11.56
CA ASP A 61 -3.82 -4.12 12.24
C ASP A 61 -3.00 -2.87 12.62
N LEU A 62 -1.74 -3.06 13.02
CA LEU A 62 -0.79 -1.96 13.24
C LEU A 62 -0.50 -1.20 11.95
N TYR A 63 -0.30 -1.90 10.84
CA TYR A 63 -0.13 -1.28 9.52
C TYR A 63 -1.35 -0.46 9.10
N LYS A 64 -2.56 -1.04 9.21
CA LYS A 64 -3.81 -0.33 8.87
C LYS A 64 -4.03 0.87 9.79
N SER A 65 -3.78 0.74 11.08
CA SER A 65 -3.88 1.85 12.04
C SER A 65 -2.95 3.00 11.67
N ARG A 66 -1.74 2.70 11.19
CA ARG A 66 -0.82 3.73 10.68
C ARG A 66 -1.33 4.40 9.41
N SER A 67 -1.88 3.64 8.45
CA SER A 67 -2.53 4.21 7.25
C SER A 67 -3.63 5.19 7.63
N LEU A 68 -4.50 4.82 8.58
CA LEU A 68 -5.57 5.68 9.08
C LEU A 68 -5.05 6.98 9.72
N VAL A 69 -3.92 6.92 10.45
CA VAL A 69 -3.29 8.12 11.04
C VAL A 69 -2.65 9.00 9.96
N GLU A 70 -2.02 8.41 8.94
CA GLU A 70 -1.42 9.15 7.83
C GLU A 70 -2.50 9.79 6.92
N GLU A 71 -3.62 9.11 6.64
CA GLU A 71 -4.79 9.68 5.96
C GLU A 71 -5.41 10.83 6.77
N HIS A 72 -5.51 10.69 8.10
CA HIS A 72 -6.02 11.76 8.95
C HIS A 72 -5.09 12.98 8.95
N ASN A 73 -3.76 12.77 8.94
CA ASN A 73 -2.80 13.86 8.85
C ASN A 73 -2.79 14.52 7.46
N ALA A 74 -3.02 13.78 6.37
CA ALA A 74 -3.18 14.36 5.04
C ALA A 74 -4.43 15.26 4.97
N CYS A 75 -5.55 14.82 5.55
CA CYS A 75 -6.76 15.63 5.68
C CYS A 75 -6.55 16.90 6.52
N VAL A 76 -5.79 16.81 7.62
CA VAL A 76 -5.41 17.98 8.44
C VAL A 76 -4.49 18.95 7.67
N GLN A 77 -3.63 18.46 6.77
CA GLN A 77 -2.80 19.33 5.93
C GLN A 77 -3.59 20.00 4.78
N GLU A 78 -4.66 19.38 4.27
CA GLU A 78 -5.55 20.00 3.28
C GLU A 78 -6.53 21.01 3.88
N PHE A 79 -6.88 20.89 5.16
CA PHE A 79 -7.64 21.91 5.87
C PHE A 79 -6.71 23.03 6.39
N ASN A 80 -6.22 23.84 5.47
CA ASN A 80 -5.68 25.16 5.77
C ASN A 80 -6.70 26.25 5.39
N PRO A 81 -7.73 26.51 6.23
CA PRO A 81 -8.63 27.62 6.03
C PRO A 81 -7.97 28.93 6.49
N GLY A 82 -6.90 29.34 5.80
CA GLY A 82 -6.35 30.71 5.81
C GLY A 82 -5.81 31.24 7.15
N GLY A 83 -4.52 31.57 7.14
CA GLY A 83 -3.87 32.43 8.14
C GLY A 83 -2.37 32.52 7.92
#